data_AF-A0A734PAJ2-F1
#
_entry.id   AF-A0A734PAJ2-F1
#
_cell.length_a   1.000
_cell.length_b   1.000
_cell.length_c   1.000
_cell.angle_alpha   90.00
_cell.angle_beta   90.00
_cell.angle_gamma   90.00
#
_symmetry.space_group_name_H-M   'P 1'
#
loop_
_entity.id
_entity.type
_entity.pdbx_description
1 polymer ?
#
loop_
_entity_poly.entity_id
_entity_poly.type
_entity_poly.pdbx_seq_one_letter_code
_entity_poly.pdbx_strand_id
1 'polypeptide(L)'
;RLSADEARHLAKDVQTAKEHNLREIGLRLMALKESGFNQKEIAELEGLSQAKVTRALQAAAVPQELISLFPVQSELSFSDYKILLEVNEKLSEKGLTSEGLIQSVSDQHDAILSDYERPDDEQKASILKLISQASQALIAPPPKEKSVISALWTFEEKDKFARKRVKGRTLTYEFSRMSKVVQDELDKAIN
;
A
#
# COMPACT_ATOMS: atom_id res chain seq x y z
N ARG A 1 43.83 25.97 22.05
CA ARG A 1 44.00 24.51 22.22
C ARG A 1 42.61 23.96 22.52
N LEU A 2 41.96 23.29 21.57
CA LEU A 2 40.72 22.55 21.85
C LEU A 2 41.05 21.44 22.85
N SER A 3 40.19 21.23 23.83
CA SER A 3 40.38 20.13 24.79
C SER A 3 40.14 18.78 24.09
N ALA A 4 40.85 17.74 24.52
CA ALA A 4 40.76 16.41 23.92
C ALA A 4 39.37 15.78 24.07
N ASP A 5 38.56 16.25 25.02
CA ASP A 5 37.21 15.75 25.26
C ASP A 5 36.16 16.48 24.40
N GLU A 6 36.33 17.78 24.12
CA GLU A 6 35.48 18.50 23.14
C GLU A 6 35.71 18.00 21.71
N ALA A 7 36.94 17.66 21.35
CA ALA A 7 37.26 17.07 20.04
C ALA A 7 36.68 15.64 19.86
N ARG A 8 36.53 14.88 20.95
CA ARG A 8 35.92 13.53 20.93
C ARG A 8 34.39 13.57 20.94
N HIS A 9 33.78 14.51 21.67
CA HIS A 9 32.32 14.70 21.64
C HIS A 9 31.85 15.20 20.27
N LEU A 10 32.54 16.19 19.69
CA LEU A 10 32.21 16.69 18.35
C LEU A 10 32.45 15.62 17.26
N ALA A 11 33.49 14.80 17.38
CA ALA A 11 33.72 13.68 16.45
C ALA A 11 32.64 12.59 16.57
N LYS A 12 32.14 12.30 17.78
CA LYS A 12 31.08 11.28 18.00
C LYS A 12 29.71 11.77 17.51
N ASP A 13 29.41 13.05 17.70
CA ASP A 13 28.15 13.66 17.25
C ASP A 13 28.13 13.89 15.72
N VAL A 14 29.28 14.20 15.11
CA VAL A 14 29.45 14.23 13.63
C VAL A 14 29.42 12.83 13.01
N GLN A 15 29.80 11.78 13.77
CA GLN A 15 29.89 10.40 13.29
C GLN A 15 28.60 9.58 13.46
N THR A 16 27.64 9.99 14.30
CA THR A 16 26.37 9.24 14.51
C THR A 16 25.10 9.93 14.02
N ALA A 17 25.07 11.25 13.86
CA ALA A 17 23.95 11.96 13.22
C ALA A 17 23.99 11.93 11.67
N LYS A 18 25.11 11.46 11.10
CA LYS A 18 25.40 11.37 9.65
C LYS A 18 25.90 9.97 9.22
N GLU A 19 25.61 8.91 9.99
CA GLU A 19 25.74 7.58 9.41
C GLU A 19 24.69 7.46 8.30
N HIS A 20 25.15 7.53 7.05
CA HIS A 20 24.41 7.37 5.80
C HIS A 20 23.01 6.79 5.97
N ASN A 21 21.99 7.51 5.49
CA ASN A 21 20.62 6.99 5.42
C ASN A 21 20.70 5.58 4.82
N LEU A 22 20.05 4.58 5.43
CA LEU A 22 20.11 3.17 5.04
C LEU A 22 19.98 2.97 3.51
N ARG A 23 19.15 3.82 2.88
CA ARG A 23 18.96 3.90 1.45
C ARG A 23 20.19 4.38 0.68
N GLU A 24 20.89 5.42 1.15
CA GLU A 24 22.14 5.90 0.52
C GLU A 24 23.21 4.83 0.51
N ILE A 25 23.36 4.09 1.63
CA ILE A 25 24.22 2.91 1.67
C ILE A 25 23.80 1.96 0.56
N GLY A 26 22.51 1.65 0.49
CA GLY A 26 21.97 0.73 -0.51
C GLY A 26 22.21 1.15 -1.96
N LEU A 27 22.08 2.45 -2.28
CA LEU A 27 22.35 2.97 -3.62
C LEU A 27 23.81 2.72 -4.03
N ARG A 28 24.75 2.93 -3.11
CA ARG A 28 26.16 2.59 -3.33
C ARG A 28 26.37 1.09 -3.50
N LEU A 29 25.68 0.26 -2.71
CA LEU A 29 25.76 -1.20 -2.82
C LEU A 29 25.13 -1.74 -4.11
N MET A 30 24.13 -1.05 -4.69
CA MET A 30 23.54 -1.44 -5.97
C MET A 30 24.55 -1.40 -7.10
N ALA A 31 25.43 -0.39 -7.15
CA ALA A 31 26.49 -0.32 -8.15
C ALA A 31 27.46 -1.52 -8.08
N LEU A 32 27.76 -2.01 -6.87
CA LEU A 32 28.57 -3.22 -6.68
C LEU A 32 27.83 -4.47 -7.15
N LYS A 33 26.54 -4.58 -6.84
CA LYS A 33 25.69 -5.69 -7.29
C LYS A 33 25.59 -5.72 -8.83
N GLU A 34 25.43 -4.57 -9.48
CA GLU A 34 25.41 -4.42 -10.94
C GLU A 34 26.76 -4.75 -11.58
N SER A 35 27.86 -4.53 -10.84
CA SER A 35 29.22 -4.94 -11.24
C SER A 35 29.49 -6.44 -11.07
N GLY A 36 28.49 -7.22 -10.63
CA GLY A 36 28.55 -8.68 -10.56
C GLY A 36 28.84 -9.28 -9.18
N PHE A 37 29.03 -8.45 -8.15
CA PHE A 37 29.25 -8.95 -6.78
C PHE A 37 27.94 -9.49 -6.17
N ASN A 38 28.03 -10.60 -5.46
CA ASN A 38 26.91 -11.11 -4.66
C ASN A 38 26.85 -10.43 -3.27
N GLN A 39 25.73 -10.55 -2.56
CA GLN A 39 25.55 -9.86 -1.26
C GLN A 39 26.57 -10.30 -0.18
N LYS A 40 27.09 -11.52 -0.26
CA LYS A 40 28.12 -12.01 0.68
C LYS A 40 29.44 -11.31 0.44
N GLU A 41 29.86 -11.23 -0.82
CA GLU A 41 31.08 -10.52 -1.22
C GLU A 41 30.96 -9.02 -0.90
N ILE A 42 29.81 -8.41 -1.15
CA ILE A 42 29.55 -7.01 -0.80
C ILE A 42 29.68 -6.79 0.71
N ALA A 43 29.13 -7.70 1.53
CA ALA A 43 29.22 -7.62 2.98
C ALA A 43 30.67 -7.70 3.48
N GLU A 44 31.46 -8.61 2.92
CA GLU A 44 32.89 -8.75 3.23
C GLU A 44 33.71 -7.53 2.78
N LEU A 45 33.47 -7.04 1.56
CA LEU A 45 34.16 -5.88 0.97
C LEU A 45 33.91 -4.59 1.76
N GLU A 46 32.66 -4.37 2.18
CA GLU A 46 32.22 -3.14 2.85
C GLU A 46 32.31 -3.22 4.38
N GLY A 47 32.73 -4.37 4.94
CA GLY A 47 32.77 -4.59 6.38
C GLY A 47 31.39 -4.51 7.05
N LEU A 48 30.33 -4.88 6.33
CA LEU A 48 28.94 -4.84 6.80
C LEU A 48 28.43 -6.25 7.12
N SER A 49 27.42 -6.35 7.97
CA SER A 49 26.69 -7.62 8.09
C SER A 49 25.85 -7.86 6.83
N GLN A 50 25.70 -9.12 6.42
CA GLN A 50 24.82 -9.45 5.29
C GLN A 50 23.40 -8.94 5.49
N ALA A 51 22.86 -9.00 6.71
CA ALA A 51 21.55 -8.45 7.03
C ALA A 51 21.48 -6.93 6.74
N LYS A 52 22.53 -6.17 7.06
CA LYS A 52 22.60 -4.73 6.75
C LYS A 52 22.67 -4.49 5.24
N VAL A 53 23.43 -5.31 4.51
CA VAL A 53 23.48 -5.27 3.03
C VAL A 53 22.10 -5.53 2.43
N THR A 54 21.39 -6.58 2.87
CA THR A 54 20.04 -6.89 2.38
C THR A 54 19.08 -5.73 2.62
N ARG A 55 19.05 -5.19 3.85
CA ARG A 55 18.16 -4.08 4.20
C ARG A 55 18.46 -2.81 3.42
N ALA A 56 19.74 -2.50 3.24
CA ALA A 56 20.18 -1.35 2.46
C ALA A 56 19.76 -1.49 0.98
N LEU A 57 20.02 -2.65 0.37
CA LEU A 57 19.62 -2.93 -1.02
C LEU A 57 18.09 -2.84 -1.20
N GLN A 58 17.31 -3.35 -0.25
CA GLN A 58 15.84 -3.22 -0.28
C GLN A 58 15.39 -1.76 -0.17
N ALA A 59 15.99 -0.96 0.72
CA ALA A 59 15.69 0.47 0.83
C ALA A 59 16.04 1.24 -0.45
N ALA A 60 17.13 0.85 -1.13
CA ALA A 60 17.56 1.45 -2.39
C ALA A 60 16.71 1.03 -3.59
N ALA A 61 16.09 -0.15 -3.55
CA ALA A 61 15.17 -0.62 -4.59
C ALA A 61 13.84 0.15 -4.62
N VAL A 62 13.52 0.94 -3.57
CA VAL A 62 12.32 1.78 -3.55
C VAL A 62 12.47 2.94 -4.55
N PRO A 63 11.52 3.13 -5.48
CA PRO A 63 11.55 4.22 -6.46
C PRO A 63 11.67 5.59 -5.81
N GLN A 64 12.48 6.47 -6.39
CA GLN A 64 12.73 7.82 -5.86
C GLN A 64 11.43 8.64 -5.80
N GLU A 65 10.50 8.42 -6.71
CA GLU A 65 9.23 9.14 -6.78
C GLU A 65 8.38 8.87 -5.54
N LEU A 66 8.37 7.63 -5.02
CA LEU A 66 7.67 7.28 -3.78
C LEU A 66 8.37 7.86 -2.54
N ILE A 67 9.71 7.89 -2.54
CA ILE A 67 10.48 8.49 -1.45
C ILE A 67 10.27 10.00 -1.39
N SER A 68 10.10 10.65 -2.54
CA SER A 68 9.94 12.11 -2.65
C SER A 68 8.58 12.60 -2.12
N LEU A 69 7.65 11.69 -1.81
CA LEU A 69 6.39 12.02 -1.12
C LEU A 69 6.62 12.35 0.36
N PHE A 70 7.77 12.02 0.94
CA PHE A 70 8.06 12.28 2.34
C PHE A 70 8.88 13.57 2.48
N PRO A 71 8.40 14.58 3.24
CA PRO A 71 9.13 15.83 3.43
C PRO A 71 10.44 15.62 4.19
N VAL A 72 10.42 14.71 5.17
CA VAL A 72 11.58 14.37 6.01
C VAL A 72 11.95 12.90 5.80
N GLN A 73 12.80 12.63 4.81
CA GLN A 73 13.19 11.26 4.45
C GLN A 73 14.03 10.54 5.52
N SER A 74 14.63 11.27 6.45
CA SER A 74 15.36 10.69 7.59
C SER A 74 14.45 9.98 8.60
N GLU A 75 13.15 10.32 8.62
CA GLU A 75 12.15 9.65 9.47
C GLU A 75 11.76 8.26 8.93
N LEU A 76 12.15 7.93 7.69
CA LEU A 76 11.86 6.63 7.10
C LEU A 76 12.73 5.54 7.72
N SER A 77 12.07 4.62 8.41
CA SER A 77 12.68 3.41 8.94
C SER A 77 12.80 2.33 7.87
N PHE A 78 13.56 1.27 8.15
CA PHE A 78 13.61 0.09 7.28
C PHE A 78 12.24 -0.54 7.03
N SER A 79 11.36 -0.58 8.04
CA SER A 79 10.00 -1.10 7.86
C SER A 79 9.18 -0.27 6.88
N ASP A 80 9.39 1.05 6.86
CA ASP A 80 8.70 1.96 5.95
C ASP A 80 9.16 1.70 4.51
N TYR A 81 10.48 1.59 4.29
CA TYR A 81 11.02 1.21 2.98
C TYR A 81 10.49 -0.14 2.50
N LYS A 82 10.36 -1.12 3.40
CA LYS A 82 9.81 -2.44 3.04
C LYS A 82 8.36 -2.33 2.56
N ILE A 83 7.52 -1.53 3.23
CA ILE A 83 6.13 -1.29 2.81
C ILE A 83 6.09 -0.64 1.43
N LEU A 84 6.91 0.39 1.21
CA LEU A 84 6.98 1.09 -0.08
C LEU A 84 7.46 0.19 -1.21
N LEU A 85 8.44 -0.68 -0.94
CA LEU A 85 8.91 -1.69 -1.90
C LEU A 85 7.79 -2.67 -2.26
N GLU A 86 7.10 -3.22 -1.26
CA GLU A 86 5.96 -4.13 -1.47
C GLU A 86 4.82 -3.47 -2.27
N VAL A 87 4.54 -2.19 -2.02
CA VAL A 87 3.57 -1.41 -2.81
C VAL A 87 4.00 -1.32 -4.26
N ASN A 88 5.26 -0.97 -4.52
CA ASN A 88 5.79 -0.85 -5.87
C ASN A 88 5.78 -2.19 -6.62
N GLU A 89 6.20 -3.27 -5.96
CA GLU A 89 6.20 -4.63 -6.53
C GLU A 89 4.77 -5.06 -6.91
N LYS A 90 3.79 -4.85 -6.02
CA LYS A 90 2.37 -5.20 -6.30
C LYS A 90 1.75 -4.37 -7.43
N LEU A 91 2.14 -3.11 -7.57
CA LEU A 91 1.71 -2.28 -8.70
C LEU A 91 2.32 -2.81 -10.00
N SER A 92 3.62 -3.11 -10.00
CA SER A 92 4.32 -3.66 -11.15
C SER A 92 3.73 -5.01 -11.59
N GLU A 93 3.34 -5.88 -10.65
CA GLU A 93 2.66 -7.15 -10.95
C GLU A 93 1.33 -6.97 -11.70
N LYS A 94 0.68 -5.81 -11.54
CA LYS A 94 -0.57 -5.45 -12.23
C LYS A 94 -0.35 -4.59 -13.48
N GLY A 95 0.90 -4.34 -13.86
CA GLY A 95 1.23 -3.44 -14.97
C GLY A 95 0.91 -1.97 -14.69
N LEU A 96 0.79 -1.60 -13.41
CA LEU A 96 0.56 -0.23 -12.96
C LEU A 96 1.90 0.43 -12.61
N THR A 97 1.96 1.76 -12.74
CA THR A 97 3.14 2.55 -12.41
C THR A 97 2.97 3.32 -11.10
N SER A 98 4.10 3.68 -10.48
CA SER A 98 4.13 4.58 -9.31
C SER A 98 3.53 5.95 -9.62
N GLU A 99 3.62 6.43 -10.85
CA GLU A 99 3.06 7.70 -11.31
C GLU A 99 1.53 7.75 -11.16
N GLY A 100 0.82 6.68 -11.58
CA GLY A 100 -0.63 6.60 -11.43
C GLY A 100 -1.07 6.60 -9.96
N LEU A 101 -0.28 5.98 -9.09
CA LEU A 101 -0.49 6.05 -7.65
C LEU A 101 -0.32 7.49 -7.14
N ILE A 102 0.79 8.14 -7.47
CA ILE A 102 1.11 9.51 -7.03
C ILE A 102 0.00 10.47 -7.43
N GLN A 103 -0.47 10.37 -8.67
CA GLN A 103 -1.57 11.21 -9.15
C GLN A 103 -2.87 10.98 -8.38
N SER A 104 -3.14 9.73 -7.98
CA SER A 104 -4.35 9.40 -7.19
C SER A 104 -4.35 9.96 -5.77
N VAL A 105 -3.16 10.22 -5.20
CA VAL A 105 -2.99 10.66 -3.81
C VAL A 105 -2.63 12.12 -3.65
N SER A 106 -2.34 12.85 -4.73
CA SER A 106 -1.81 14.22 -4.72
C SER A 106 -2.63 15.17 -3.83
N ASP A 107 -3.95 15.22 -4.01
CA ASP A 107 -4.80 16.15 -3.25
C ASP A 107 -4.79 15.85 -1.74
N GLN A 108 -4.82 14.56 -1.36
CA GLN A 108 -4.78 14.19 0.06
C GLN A 108 -3.38 14.35 0.65
N HIS A 109 -2.35 14.17 -0.18
CA HIS A 109 -0.96 14.40 0.20
C HIS A 109 -0.71 15.87 0.50
N ASP A 110 -1.14 16.77 -0.38
CA ASP A 110 -1.05 18.22 -0.16
C ASP A 110 -1.81 18.65 1.11
N ALA A 111 -2.98 18.06 1.35
CA ALA A 111 -3.74 18.32 2.57
C ALA A 111 -2.97 17.89 3.84
N ILE A 112 -2.27 16.76 3.82
CA ILE A 112 -1.41 16.31 4.93
C ILE A 112 -0.24 17.29 5.14
N LEU A 113 0.40 17.74 4.06
CA LEU A 113 1.55 18.64 4.14
C LEU A 113 1.18 20.06 4.60
N SER A 114 -0.07 20.48 4.37
CA SER A 114 -0.57 21.78 4.83
C SER A 114 -0.82 21.86 6.35
N ASP A 115 -0.83 20.71 7.03
CA ASP A 115 -1.03 20.59 8.47
C ASP A 115 0.30 20.72 9.23
N TYR A 116 0.83 21.96 9.30
CA TYR A 116 2.13 22.27 9.89
C TYR A 116 2.23 22.02 11.40
N GLU A 117 1.11 21.80 12.10
CA GLU A 117 1.10 21.50 13.53
C GLU A 117 1.37 20.01 13.81
N ARG A 118 1.23 19.15 12.79
CA ARG A 118 1.45 17.72 12.94
C ARG A 118 2.94 17.38 13.03
N PRO A 119 3.36 16.57 14.01
CA PRO A 119 4.72 16.04 14.10
C PRO A 119 5.16 15.27 12.84
N ASP A 120 6.46 15.31 12.51
CA ASP A 120 7.02 14.70 11.30
C ASP A 120 6.78 13.17 11.23
N ASP A 121 6.81 12.48 12.36
CA ASP A 121 6.54 11.04 12.45
C ASP A 121 5.07 10.70 12.16
N GLU A 122 4.15 11.52 12.64
CA GLU A 122 2.71 11.42 12.34
C GLU A 122 2.40 11.77 10.87
N GLN A 123 3.08 12.78 10.31
CA GLN A 123 2.97 13.11 8.89
C GLN A 123 3.43 11.94 8.03
N LYS A 124 4.62 11.38 8.31
CA LYS A 124 5.13 10.16 7.66
C LYS A 124 4.13 9.01 7.76
N ALA A 125 3.60 8.72 8.94
CA ALA A 125 2.63 7.65 9.15
C ALA A 125 1.35 7.87 8.32
N SER A 126 0.89 9.12 8.21
CA SER A 126 -0.26 9.50 7.40
C SER A 126 -0.01 9.28 5.90
N ILE A 127 1.17 9.70 5.40
CA ILE A 127 1.58 9.51 4.00
C ILE A 127 1.70 8.01 3.67
N LEU A 128 2.34 7.20 4.54
CA LEU A 128 2.44 5.74 4.35
C LEU A 128 1.06 5.07 4.28
N LYS A 129 0.14 5.48 5.14
CA LYS A 129 -1.23 4.98 5.15
C LYS A 129 -1.96 5.34 3.86
N LEU A 130 -1.83 6.59 3.41
CA LEU A 130 -2.42 7.08 2.17
C LEU A 130 -1.93 6.28 0.96
N ILE A 131 -0.61 6.13 0.81
CA ILE A 131 0.03 5.33 -0.26
C ILE A 131 -0.49 3.88 -0.24
N SER A 132 -0.54 3.26 0.93
CA SER A 132 -0.99 1.87 1.08
C SER A 132 -2.46 1.69 0.69
N GLN A 133 -3.33 2.62 1.09
CA GLN A 133 -4.75 2.58 0.77
C GLN A 133 -5.02 2.81 -0.72
N ALA A 134 -4.36 3.80 -1.31
CA ALA A 134 -4.49 4.09 -2.73
C ALA A 134 -3.95 2.94 -3.59
N SER A 135 -2.82 2.33 -3.22
CA SER A 135 -2.30 1.13 -3.88
C SER A 135 -3.31 -0.01 -3.84
N GLN A 136 -3.90 -0.29 -2.68
CA GLN A 136 -4.95 -1.31 -2.54
C GLN A 136 -6.18 -0.99 -3.40
N ALA A 137 -6.61 0.26 -3.46
CA ALA A 137 -7.75 0.68 -4.28
C ALA A 137 -7.49 0.53 -5.78
N LEU A 138 -6.27 0.83 -6.24
CA LEU A 138 -5.87 0.67 -7.64
C LEU A 138 -5.72 -0.80 -8.06
N ILE A 139 -5.25 -1.64 -7.14
CA ILE A 139 -5.06 -3.09 -7.39
C ILE A 139 -6.37 -3.87 -7.22
N ALA A 140 -7.29 -3.35 -6.40
CA ALA A 140 -8.55 -4.03 -6.12
C ALA A 140 -9.30 -4.30 -7.43
N PRO A 141 -9.79 -5.53 -7.64
CA PRO A 141 -10.66 -5.80 -8.77
C PRO A 141 -11.89 -4.90 -8.67
N PRO A 142 -12.46 -4.48 -9.82
CA PRO A 142 -13.66 -3.65 -9.83
C PRO A 142 -14.71 -4.29 -8.92
N PRO A 143 -15.42 -3.49 -8.10
CA PRO A 143 -16.37 -4.01 -7.14
C PRO A 143 -17.34 -4.94 -7.87
N LYS A 144 -17.32 -6.23 -7.50
CA LYS A 144 -18.27 -7.21 -8.03
C LYS A 144 -19.66 -6.64 -7.82
N GLU A 145 -20.45 -6.56 -8.89
CA GLU A 145 -21.83 -6.07 -8.82
C GLU A 145 -22.56 -6.79 -7.68
N LYS A 146 -22.85 -6.04 -6.62
CA LYS A 146 -23.58 -6.54 -5.47
C LYS A 146 -25.01 -6.78 -5.91
N SER A 147 -25.55 -7.96 -5.59
CA SER A 147 -26.95 -8.25 -5.89
C SER A 147 -27.85 -7.39 -5.01
N VAL A 148 -28.67 -6.56 -5.61
CA VAL A 148 -29.71 -5.80 -4.91
C VAL A 148 -30.94 -6.70 -4.77
N ILE A 149 -31.38 -6.94 -3.53
CA ILE A 149 -32.59 -7.72 -3.23
C ILE A 149 -33.67 -6.76 -2.76
N SER A 150 -34.78 -6.71 -3.47
CA SER A 150 -35.98 -5.94 -3.10
C SER A 150 -37.15 -6.89 -2.88
N ALA A 151 -37.87 -6.74 -1.75
CA ALA A 151 -39.09 -7.51 -1.51
C ALA A 151 -40.18 -7.08 -2.51
N LEU A 152 -40.80 -8.05 -3.17
CA LEU A 152 -42.03 -7.83 -3.94
C LEU A 152 -43.25 -7.98 -3.04
N TRP A 153 -43.17 -8.92 -2.10
CA TRP A 153 -44.18 -9.15 -1.09
C TRP A 153 -43.55 -9.74 0.18
N THR A 154 -44.05 -9.31 1.33
CA THR A 154 -43.66 -9.83 2.65
C THR A 154 -44.79 -10.66 3.24
N PHE A 155 -44.46 -11.86 3.72
CA PHE A 155 -45.41 -12.74 4.38
C PHE A 155 -45.08 -12.80 5.88
N GLU A 156 -46.09 -13.05 6.71
CA GLU A 156 -45.90 -13.27 8.16
C GLU A 156 -45.20 -14.60 8.46
N GLU A 157 -45.38 -15.58 7.57
CA GLU A 157 -44.78 -16.91 7.67
C GLU A 157 -43.25 -16.85 7.46
N LYS A 158 -42.52 -17.44 8.40
CA LYS A 158 -41.06 -17.60 8.29
C LYS A 158 -40.70 -18.37 7.03
N ASP A 159 -39.70 -17.87 6.29
CA ASP A 159 -39.16 -18.43 5.06
C ASP A 159 -40.11 -18.43 3.84
N LYS A 160 -41.26 -17.77 3.93
CA LYS A 160 -42.13 -17.50 2.78
C LYS A 160 -41.88 -16.09 2.26
N PHE A 161 -41.51 -15.97 0.99
CA PHE A 161 -41.14 -14.69 0.40
C PHE A 161 -41.41 -14.64 -1.09
N ALA A 162 -41.61 -13.43 -1.59
CA ALA A 162 -41.53 -13.08 -2.99
C ALA A 162 -40.59 -11.87 -3.11
N ARG A 163 -39.49 -12.02 -3.84
CA ARG A 163 -38.47 -10.97 -3.96
C ARG A 163 -37.87 -10.92 -5.34
N LYS A 164 -37.39 -9.74 -5.72
CA LYS A 164 -36.63 -9.49 -6.94
C LYS A 164 -35.17 -9.34 -6.56
N ARG A 165 -34.30 -10.12 -7.20
CA ARG A 165 -32.84 -10.00 -7.12
C ARG A 165 -32.34 -9.44 -8.44
N VAL A 166 -31.57 -8.36 -8.39
CA VAL A 166 -30.91 -7.76 -9.55
C VAL A 166 -29.40 -7.84 -9.36
N LYS A 167 -28.69 -8.43 -10.31
CA LYS A 167 -27.22 -8.48 -10.34
C LYS A 167 -26.77 -8.11 -11.74
N GLY A 168 -26.30 -6.87 -11.89
CA GLY A 168 -25.99 -6.29 -13.20
C GLY A 168 -27.19 -6.25 -14.11
N ARG A 169 -27.04 -6.79 -15.32
CA ARG A 169 -28.11 -6.89 -16.32
C ARG A 169 -29.08 -8.05 -16.06
N THR A 170 -28.76 -8.95 -15.13
CA THR A 170 -29.60 -10.10 -14.81
C THR A 170 -30.58 -9.74 -13.70
N LEU A 171 -31.87 -9.95 -13.97
CA LEU A 171 -32.92 -9.93 -12.96
C LEU A 171 -33.43 -11.36 -12.71
N THR A 172 -33.75 -11.66 -11.46
CA THR A 172 -34.29 -12.95 -11.03
C THR A 172 -35.43 -12.69 -10.05
N TYR A 173 -36.57 -13.31 -10.29
CA TYR A 173 -37.68 -13.34 -9.34
C TYR A 173 -37.60 -14.62 -8.53
N GLU A 174 -37.54 -14.48 -7.21
CA GLU A 174 -37.40 -15.59 -6.27
C GLU A 174 -38.65 -15.69 -5.40
N PHE A 175 -39.24 -16.87 -5.41
CA PHE A 175 -40.42 -17.20 -4.63
C PHE A 175 -40.11 -18.42 -3.76
N SER A 176 -40.56 -18.41 -2.51
CA SER A 176 -40.40 -19.53 -1.57
C SER A 176 -41.74 -19.87 -0.92
N ARG A 177 -42.05 -21.17 -0.85
CA ARG A 177 -43.28 -21.73 -0.25
C ARG A 177 -44.57 -21.18 -0.87
N MET A 178 -44.62 -21.06 -2.19
CA MET A 178 -45.84 -20.70 -2.95
C MET A 178 -46.70 -21.94 -3.21
N SER A 179 -48.03 -21.78 -3.21
CA SER A 179 -48.97 -22.85 -3.55
C SER A 179 -48.83 -23.27 -5.03
N LYS A 180 -49.29 -24.48 -5.37
CA LYS A 180 -49.21 -24.98 -6.75
C LYS A 180 -50.00 -24.10 -7.74
N VAL A 181 -51.15 -23.59 -7.30
CA VAL A 181 -51.96 -22.64 -8.09
C VAL A 181 -51.16 -21.39 -8.47
N VAL A 182 -50.45 -20.79 -7.50
CA VAL A 182 -49.63 -19.60 -7.76
C VAL A 182 -48.45 -19.92 -8.67
N GLN A 183 -47.82 -21.10 -8.51
CA GLN A 183 -46.75 -21.53 -9.41
C GLN A 183 -47.26 -21.68 -10.85
N ASP A 184 -48.42 -22.32 -11.05
CA ASP A 184 -49.00 -22.53 -12.37
C ASP A 184 -49.44 -21.21 -13.04
N GLU A 185 -49.92 -20.23 -12.25
CA GLU A 185 -50.22 -18.89 -12.76
C GLU A 185 -48.96 -18.12 -13.15
N LEU A 186 -47.89 -18.21 -12.37
CA LEU A 186 -46.59 -17.61 -12.71
C LEU A 186 -46.03 -18.23 -14.00
N ASP A 187 -46.06 -19.55 -14.12
CA ASP A 187 -45.57 -20.27 -15.30
C ASP A 187 -46.36 -19.87 -16.57
N LYS A 188 -47.68 -19.69 -16.47
CA LYS A 188 -48.53 -19.21 -17.57
C LYS A 188 -48.30 -17.75 -17.93
N ALA A 189 -47.94 -16.91 -16.97
CA ALA A 189 -47.71 -15.49 -17.21
C ALA A 189 -46.32 -15.21 -17.82
N ILE A 190 -45.37 -16.12 -17.63
CA ILE A 190 -43.99 -16.01 -18.11
C ILE A 190 -43.78 -16.70 -19.45
N ASN A 191 -44.41 -17.87 -19.68
CA ASN A 191 -44.37 -18.59 -20.96
C ASN A 191 -45.31 -18.00 -22.00
#